data_AF-A0A957NRA8-F1
#
_entry.id   AF-A0A957NRA8-F1
#
_cell.length_a   1.000
_cell.length_b   1.000
_cell.length_c   1.000
_cell.angle_alpha   90.00
_cell.angle_beta   90.00
_cell.angle_gamma   90.00
#
_symmetry.space_group_name_H-M   'P 1'
#
loop_
_entity.id
_entity.type
_entity.pdbx_description
1 polymer ?
#
loop_
_entity_poly.entity_id
_entity_poly.type
_entity_poly.pdbx_seq_one_letter_code
_entity_poly.pdbx_strand_id
1 'polypeptide(L)' 'GWQVVSIDDADRSDYSNTLIINYRAPDALVDKLSQELDVAPSSSPFSADQVNSIGTSSVDLRIVLGRDILPKLHE' A
#
# COMPACT_ATOMS: atom_id res chain seq x y z
N GLY A 1 -1.03 13.12 -12.18
CA GLY A 1 -1.35 11.69 -12.40
C GLY A 1 -0.34 10.86 -11.66
N TRP A 2 -0.67 9.60 -11.35
CA TRP A 2 0.24 8.69 -10.66
C TRP A 2 1.13 7.95 -11.66
N GLN A 3 2.38 7.68 -11.28
CA GLN A 3 3.24 6.79 -12.04
C GLN A 3 3.18 5.40 -11.41
N VAL A 4 2.60 4.45 -12.14
CA VAL A 4 2.64 3.05 -11.74
C VAL A 4 4.01 2.50 -12.11
N VAL A 5 4.77 2.07 -11.11
CA VAL A 5 6.14 1.55 -11.29
C VAL A 5 6.16 0.04 -11.48
N SER A 6 5.23 -0.70 -10.88
CA SER A 6 5.00 -2.13 -11.13
C SER A 6 3.58 -2.56 -10.72
N ILE A 7 3.11 -3.66 -11.31
CA ILE A 7 1.92 -4.42 -10.89
C ILE A 7 2.33 -5.88 -10.94
N ASP A 8 2.30 -6.56 -9.80
CA ASP A 8 2.75 -7.93 -9.65
C ASP A 8 1.74 -8.71 -8.80
N ASP A 9 1.67 -10.03 -9.01
CA ASP A 9 0.95 -10.91 -8.08
C ASP A 9 1.63 -10.83 -6.71
N ALA A 10 0.82 -10.71 -5.66
CA ALA A 10 1.36 -10.76 -4.32
C ALA A 10 2.00 -12.14 -4.08
N ASP A 11 3.20 -12.14 -3.48
CA ASP A 11 3.95 -13.38 -3.15
C ASP A 11 3.14 -14.37 -2.28
N ARG A 12 2.04 -13.90 -1.69
CA ARG A 12 1.12 -14.71 -0.88
C ARG A 12 -0.32 -14.42 -1.27
N SER A 13 -1.12 -15.49 -1.35
CA SER A 13 -2.56 -15.42 -1.62
C SER A 13 -3.42 -15.32 -0.35
N ASP A 14 -2.81 -15.33 0.84
CA ASP A 14 -3.52 -15.40 2.11
C ASP A 14 -3.75 -14.04 2.79
N TYR A 15 -3.47 -12.94 2.09
CA TYR A 15 -3.84 -11.59 2.54
C TYR A 15 -5.37 -11.46 2.65
N SER A 16 -5.85 -11.57 3.89
CA SER A 16 -7.28 -11.40 4.17
C SER A 16 -7.72 -9.95 4.14
N ASN A 17 -6.78 -9.02 4.40
CA ASN A 17 -7.00 -7.57 4.39
C ASN A 17 -6.06 -6.88 3.40
N THR A 18 -6.53 -5.80 2.80
CA THR A 18 -5.77 -4.93 1.91
C THR A 18 -4.84 -4.05 2.75
N LEU A 19 -3.60 -3.88 2.29
CA LEU A 19 -2.55 -3.17 3.02
C LEU A 19 -2.03 -2.01 2.18
N ILE A 20 -1.84 -0.85 2.83
CA ILE A 20 -1.13 0.29 2.25
C ILE A 20 0.21 0.42 2.97
N ILE A 21 1.29 0.14 2.25
CA ILE A 21 2.65 0.22 2.75
C ILE A 21 3.26 1.54 2.27
N ASN A 22 3.43 2.48 3.21
CA ASN A 22 4.03 3.78 2.93
C ASN A 22 5.56 3.72 3.02
N TYR A 23 6.23 4.02 1.90
CA TYR A 23 7.69 4.05 1.78
C TYR A 23 8.27 5.47 1.68
N ARG A 24 7.45 6.53 1.76
CA ARG A 24 7.79 7.98 1.92
C ARG A 24 6.76 8.94 1.33
N ALA A 25 5.60 8.45 0.91
CA ALA A 25 4.52 9.32 0.51
C ALA A 25 4.04 10.22 1.67
N PRO A 26 3.56 11.44 1.35
CA PRO A 26 2.94 12.33 2.33
C PRO A 26 1.78 11.65 3.08
N ASP A 27 1.67 11.88 4.39
CA ASP A 27 0.62 11.26 5.22
C ASP A 27 -0.79 11.57 4.71
N ALA A 28 -1.04 12.82 4.27
CA ALA A 28 -2.33 13.21 3.69
C ALA A 28 -2.74 12.36 2.47
N LEU A 29 -1.76 11.84 1.74
CA LEU A 29 -1.98 10.97 0.60
C LEU A 29 -2.33 9.55 1.03
N VAL A 30 -1.65 9.04 2.05
CA VAL A 30 -1.95 7.74 2.66
C VAL A 30 -3.34 7.76 3.29
N ASP A 31 -3.70 8.82 3.99
CA ASP A 31 -5.01 9.00 4.60
C ASP A 31 -6.11 8.99 3.55
N LYS A 32 -5.91 9.75 2.46
CA LYS A 32 -6.87 9.79 1.34
C LYS A 32 -7.07 8.40 0.72
N LEU A 33 -5.98 7.69 0.40
CA LEU A 33 -6.07 6.36 -0.19
C LEU A 33 -6.68 5.33 0.77
N SER A 34 -6.40 5.45 2.07
CA SER A 34 -7.00 4.60 3.10
C SER A 34 -8.52 4.78 3.14
N GLN A 35 -9.00 6.02 3.04
CA GLN A 35 -10.43 6.33 2.95
C GLN A 35 -11.07 5.83 1.65
N GLU A 36 -10.44 6.09 0.49
CA GLU A 36 -10.97 5.69 -0.82
C GLU A 36 -11.07 4.15 -0.96
N LEU A 37 -10.13 3.41 -0.38
CA LEU A 37 -10.15 1.95 -0.38
C LEU A 37 -10.93 1.36 0.80
N ASP A 38 -11.41 2.21 1.72
CA ASP A 38 -12.06 1.81 2.98
C ASP A 38 -11.24 0.75 3.72
N VAL A 39 -9.94 1.04 3.88
CA VAL A 39 -8.97 0.25 4.63
C VAL A 39 -8.50 1.05 5.83
N ALA A 40 -8.31 0.39 6.97
CA ALA A 40 -7.73 1.05 8.12
C ALA A 40 -6.30 1.52 7.74
N PRO A 41 -5.95 2.80 7.98
CA PRO A 41 -4.60 3.28 7.72
C PRO A 41 -3.64 2.47 8.58
N SER A 42 -2.90 1.54 7.96
CA SER A 42 -1.81 0.87 8.64
C SER A 42 -0.69 1.87 8.79
N SER A 43 -0.44 2.32 10.03
CA SER A 43 0.79 3.03 10.36
C SER A 43 1.95 2.21 9.81
N SER A 44 2.86 2.87 9.08
CA SER A 44 3.96 2.17 8.41
C SER A 44 4.65 1.24 9.41
N PRO A 45 4.69 -0.08 9.16
CA PRO A 45 5.36 -1.01 10.08
C PRO A 45 6.89 -0.79 10.08
N PHE A 46 7.37 0.04 9.15
CA PHE A 46 8.77 0.40 9.00
C PHE A 46 9.04 1.71 9.71
N SER A 47 9.99 1.69 10.65
CA SER A 47 10.61 2.91 11.16
C SER A 47 11.25 3.68 10.01
N ALA A 48 11.34 5.01 10.11
CA ALA A 48 11.95 5.85 9.08
C ALA A 48 13.37 5.38 8.69
N ASP A 49 14.09 4.75 9.62
CA ASP A 49 15.41 4.17 9.40
C ASP A 49 15.38 2.86 8.59
N GLN A 50 14.33 2.06 8.70
CA GLN A 50 14.11 0.85 7.87
C GLN A 50 13.75 1.23 6.44
N VAL A 51 12.97 2.30 6.25
CA VAL A 51 12.66 2.86 4.93
C VAL A 51 13.92 3.37 4.22
N ASN A 52 14.91 3.88 4.96
CA ASN A 52 16.21 4.31 4.41
C ASN A 52 17.15 3.14 4.06
N SER A 53 16.97 1.97 4.65
CA SER A 53 17.86 0.81 4.47
C SER A 53 17.31 -0.25 3.50
N ILE A 54 16.03 -0.18 3.16
CA ILE A 54 15.48 -0.80 1.96
C ILE A 54 16.01 0.02 0.78
N GLY A 55 17.08 -0.45 0.15
CA GLY A 55 17.78 0.25 -0.94
C GLY A 55 16.96 0.37 -2.24
N THR A 56 15.78 0.97 -2.19
CA THR A 56 14.89 1.16 -3.34
C THR A 56 15.08 2.54 -3.93
N SER A 57 15.35 2.58 -5.23
CA SER A 57 15.57 3.82 -5.98
C SER A 57 14.28 4.56 -6.38
N SER A 58 13.08 3.97 -6.20
CA SER A 58 11.79 4.68 -6.33
C SER A 58 10.62 3.75 -6.03
N VAL A 59 10.17 3.66 -4.78
CA VAL A 59 8.78 3.28 -4.49
C VAL A 59 8.31 4.14 -3.33
N ASP A 60 7.26 4.95 -3.55
CA ASP A 60 6.72 5.87 -2.54
C ASP A 60 5.54 5.26 -1.76
N LEU A 61 4.74 4.40 -2.40
CA LEU A 61 3.64 3.62 -1.82
C LEU A 61 3.54 2.24 -2.49
N ARG A 62 3.20 1.21 -1.72
CA ARG A 62 2.77 -0.10 -2.24
C ARG A 62 1.40 -0.44 -1.69
N ILE A 63 0.50 -0.87 -2.55
CA ILE A 63 -0.83 -1.33 -2.17
C ILE A 63 -0.88 -2.83 -2.43
N VAL A 64 -1.17 -3.62 -1.40
CA VAL A 64 -1.35 -5.08 -1.52
C VAL A 64 -2.83 -5.36 -1.38
N LEU A 65 -3.46 -5.88 -2.44
CA LEU A 65 -4.89 -6.16 -2.46
C LEU A 65 -5.18 -7.47 -1.72
N GLY A 66 -6.02 -7.38 -0.69
CA GLY A 66 -6.53 -8.52 0.06
C GLY A 66 -7.91 -8.97 -0.42
N ARG A 67 -8.43 -10.04 0.17
CA ARG A 67 -9.77 -10.57 -0.16
C ARG A 67 -10.92 -9.64 0.25
N ASP A 68 -10.67 -8.70 1.15
CA ASP A 68 -11.62 -7.69 1.63
C ASP A 68 -12.02 -6.67 0.54
N ILE A 69 -11.14 -6.38 -0.42
CA ILE A 69 -11.43 -5.42 -1.49
C ILE A 69 -11.95 -6.08 -2.77
N LEU A 70 -11.72 -7.38 -2.97
CA LEU A 70 -12.20 -8.10 -4.16
C LEU A 70 -13.71 -7.97 -4.39
N PRO A 71 -14.59 -8.07 -3.38
CA PRO A 71 -16.03 -7.89 -3.57
C PRO A 71 -16.41 -6.46 -4.02
N LYS A 72 -15.60 -5.46 -3.68
CA LYS A 72 -15.85 -4.03 -3.99
C LYS A 72 -15.43 -3.65 -5.43
N LEU A 73 -14.67 -4.51 -6.11
CA LEU A 73 -14.19 -4.27 -7.50
C LEU A 73 -15.18 -4.78 -8.57
N HIS A 74 -16.25 -5.46 -8.16
CA HIS A 74 -17.24 -6.08 -9.06
C HIS A 74 -18.59 -5.33 -9.11
N GLU A 75 -18.68 -4.14 -8.50
CA GLU A 75 -19.79 -3.18 -8.66
C GLU A 75 -19.46 -2.12 -9.71
#